data_AF-A0A9E5NCE8-F1
#
_entry.id   AF-A0A9E5NCE8-F1
#
_cell.length_a   1.000
_cell.length_b   1.000
_cell.length_c   1.000
_cell.angle_alpha   90.00
_cell.angle_beta   90.00
_cell.angle_gamma   90.00
#
_symmetry.space_group_name_H-M   'P 1'
#
loop_
_entity.id
_entity.type
_entity.pdbx_description
1 polymer ?
#
loop_
_entity_poly.entity_id
_entity_poly.type
_entity_poly.pdbx_seq_one_letter_code
_entity_poly.pdbx_strand_id
1 'polypeptide(L)'
;AGVGWQDDKVLCWKHMPVGEHIYGLGQKTLPLDKRGLATEMWNTDPASYDPGDDPIYSNIPFYLGLNEGRGYGLFYDHTTWSRFDFGAQTPGITRFEAEAA
;
A
#
# COMPACT_ATOMS: atom_id res chain seq x y z
N ALA A 1 -7.19 10.88 -10.01
CA ALA A 1 -7.52 9.79 -9.08
C ALA A 1 -8.88 9.24 -9.45
N GLY A 2 -9.18 7.99 -9.12
CA GLY A 2 -10.46 7.36 -9.41
C GLY A 2 -10.77 6.26 -8.39
N VAL A 3 -12.04 5.86 -8.38
CA VAL A 3 -12.57 4.72 -7.65
C VAL A 3 -13.29 3.81 -8.64
N GLY A 4 -13.28 2.50 -8.39
CA GLY A 4 -13.96 1.52 -9.21
C GLY A 4 -14.22 0.23 -8.44
N TRP A 5 -14.93 -0.68 -9.10
CA TRP A 5 -15.24 -2.01 -8.61
C TRP A 5 -14.80 -3.02 -9.64
N GLN A 6 -14.22 -4.12 -9.17
CA GLN A 6 -13.81 -5.25 -10.01
C GLN A 6 -14.09 -6.50 -9.20
N ASP A 7 -14.94 -7.37 -9.74
CA ASP A 7 -15.42 -8.56 -9.04
C ASP A 7 -16.00 -8.20 -7.66
N ASP A 8 -15.45 -8.75 -6.59
CA ASP A 8 -15.78 -8.51 -5.19
C ASP A 8 -14.87 -7.47 -4.52
N LYS A 9 -14.15 -6.65 -5.29
CA LYS A 9 -13.20 -5.66 -4.74
C LYS A 9 -13.59 -4.23 -5.02
N VAL A 10 -13.30 -3.36 -4.05
CA VAL A 10 -13.28 -1.89 -4.23
C VAL A 10 -11.85 -1.48 -4.54
N LEU A 11 -11.68 -0.58 -5.51
CA LEU A 11 -10.36 -0.16 -6.00
C LEU A 11 -10.28 1.35 -6.05
N CYS A 12 -9.15 1.88 -5.63
CA CYS A 12 -8.80 3.29 -5.71
C CYS A 12 -7.45 3.44 -6.40
N TRP A 13 -7.31 4.47 -7.23
CA TRP A 13 -6.02 4.77 -7.85
C TRP A 13 -5.77 6.26 -8.01
N LYS A 14 -4.49 6.63 -8.04
CA LYS A 14 -4.05 7.98 -8.37
C LYS A 14 -2.75 7.94 -9.19
N HIS A 15 -2.50 9.04 -9.89
CA HIS A 15 -1.19 9.26 -10.49
C HIS A 15 -0.17 9.52 -9.39
N MET A 16 1.00 8.89 -9.50
CA MET A 16 2.14 9.01 -8.60
C MET A 16 3.21 9.85 -9.31
N PRO A 17 3.51 11.09 -8.88
CA PRO A 17 4.57 11.90 -9.46
C PRO A 17 5.92 11.18 -9.48
N VAL A 18 6.80 11.59 -10.39
CA VAL A 18 8.10 10.93 -10.63
C VAL A 18 8.99 10.93 -9.38
N GLY A 19 8.96 12.00 -8.59
CA GLY A 19 9.74 12.16 -7.36
C GLY A 19 8.97 11.87 -6.07
N GLU A 20 7.78 11.28 -6.15
CA GLU A 20 7.00 10.93 -4.96
C GLU A 20 7.60 9.68 -4.27
N HIS A 21 7.96 9.84 -3.01
CA HIS A 21 8.38 8.77 -2.09
C HIS A 21 7.21 8.30 -1.23
N ILE A 22 7.16 7.01 -0.92
CA ILE A 22 6.03 6.39 -0.21
C ILE A 22 6.51 5.70 1.06
N TYR A 23 5.88 6.00 2.19
CA TYR A 23 6.23 5.43 3.50
C TYR A 23 5.00 4.95 4.28
N GLY A 24 5.20 4.25 5.40
CA GLY A 24 4.12 3.80 6.29
C GLY A 24 3.77 2.33 6.09
N LEU A 25 2.47 2.01 6.12
CA LEU A 25 1.88 0.67 6.01
C LEU A 25 2.05 -0.24 7.25
N GLY A 26 2.49 0.32 8.36
CA GLY A 26 2.75 -0.44 9.58
C GLY A 26 4.07 -1.20 9.52
N GLN A 27 4.05 -2.46 9.97
CA GLN A 27 5.23 -3.30 10.07
C GLN A 27 5.49 -4.01 8.75
N LYS A 28 6.54 -3.60 8.03
CA LYS A 28 6.97 -4.20 6.76
C LYS A 28 8.46 -4.50 6.83
N THR A 29 8.87 -5.66 6.33
CA THR A 29 10.28 -6.06 6.22
C THR A 29 10.92 -5.59 4.90
N LEU A 30 10.22 -4.71 4.18
CA LEU A 30 10.58 -4.13 2.89
C LEU A 30 11.37 -2.82 3.05
N PRO A 31 12.08 -2.35 2.02
CA PRO A 31 12.76 -1.05 2.01
C PRO A 31 11.86 0.07 2.52
N LEU A 32 12.41 1.07 3.22
CA LEU A 32 11.63 2.14 3.85
C LEU A 32 10.71 2.85 2.84
N ASP A 33 11.29 3.28 1.72
CA ASP A 33 10.54 3.80 0.57
C ASP A 33 9.89 2.66 -0.21
N LYS A 34 8.56 2.71 -0.33
CA LYS A 34 7.72 1.69 -0.95
C LYS A 34 7.46 1.96 -2.43
N ARG A 35 8.01 3.03 -3.02
CA ARG A 35 7.87 3.30 -4.45
C ARG A 35 8.34 2.10 -5.28
N GLY A 36 7.49 1.64 -6.19
CA GLY A 36 7.76 0.48 -7.04
C GLY A 36 7.50 -0.87 -6.36
N LEU A 37 6.98 -0.89 -5.14
CA LEU A 37 6.64 -2.10 -4.40
C LEU A 37 5.12 -2.25 -4.26
N ALA A 38 4.69 -3.49 -4.00
CA ALA A 38 3.34 -3.81 -3.58
C ALA A 38 3.38 -4.57 -2.25
N THR A 39 2.37 -4.35 -1.41
CA THR A 39 2.26 -4.95 -0.08
C THR A 39 0.83 -5.33 0.24
N GLU A 40 0.64 -6.38 1.03
CA GLU A 40 -0.65 -6.84 1.52
C GLU A 40 -0.96 -6.31 2.92
N MET A 41 -2.22 -6.01 3.21
CA MET A 41 -2.70 -5.63 4.54
C MET A 41 -3.48 -6.80 5.11
N TRP A 42 -2.78 -7.73 5.74
CA TRP A 42 -3.38 -8.89 6.38
C TRP A 42 -2.56 -9.35 7.57
N ASN A 43 -3.09 -9.17 8.78
CA ASN A 43 -2.36 -9.52 10.00
C ASN A 43 -2.10 -11.02 10.03
N THR A 44 -0.82 -11.37 9.96
CA THR A 44 -0.36 -12.76 9.84
C THR A 44 0.71 -12.99 10.89
N ASP A 45 0.66 -14.13 11.58
CA ASP A 45 1.75 -14.63 12.40
C ASP A 45 2.63 -15.54 11.52
N PRO A 46 3.80 -15.05 11.03
CA PRO A 46 4.68 -15.85 10.20
C PRO A 46 5.54 -16.84 11.00
N ALA A 47 5.47 -16.83 12.35
CA ALA A 47 6.37 -17.49 13.30
C ALA A 47 7.85 -17.03 13.26
N SER A 48 8.40 -16.80 12.07
CA SER A 48 9.70 -16.18 11.78
C SER A 48 9.61 -15.41 10.47
N TYR A 49 10.41 -14.37 10.29
CA TYR A 49 10.42 -13.60 9.04
C TYR A 49 11.81 -13.06 8.70
N ASP A 50 12.08 -12.93 7.41
CA ASP A 50 13.28 -12.39 6.80
C ASP A 50 13.00 -11.06 6.07
N PRO A 51 14.04 -10.28 5.70
CA PRO A 51 13.86 -9.11 4.85
C PRO A 51 13.19 -9.47 3.51
N GLY A 52 12.04 -8.87 3.24
CA GLY A 52 11.23 -9.12 2.04
C GLY A 52 9.91 -9.84 2.31
N ASP A 53 9.76 -10.51 3.46
CA ASP A 53 8.53 -11.18 3.84
C ASP A 53 7.38 -10.21 4.11
N ASP A 54 6.25 -10.45 3.47
CA ASP A 54 5.02 -9.67 3.58
C ASP A 54 3.82 -10.58 3.30
N PRO A 55 2.72 -10.51 4.08
CA PRO A 55 2.50 -9.64 5.24
C PRO A 55 2.99 -10.26 6.58
N ILE A 56 3.07 -9.43 7.61
CA ILE A 56 3.44 -9.83 8.99
C ILE A 56 2.44 -9.26 10.02
N TYR A 57 2.80 -9.23 11.30
CA TYR A 57 1.89 -9.08 12.43
C TYR A 57 0.98 -7.84 12.39
N SER A 58 1.50 -6.67 12.05
CA SER A 58 0.78 -5.40 12.18
C SER A 58 0.75 -4.62 10.87
N ASN A 59 -0.42 -4.59 10.24
CA ASN A 59 -0.68 -3.86 9.01
C ASN A 59 -1.58 -2.67 9.32
N ILE A 60 -1.11 -1.47 8.98
CA ILE A 60 -1.87 -0.23 9.19
C ILE A 60 -2.15 0.31 7.79
N PRO A 61 -3.42 0.39 7.32
CA PRO A 61 -3.75 0.81 5.96
C PRO A 61 -3.65 2.35 5.83
N PHE A 62 -2.47 2.88 6.15
CA PHE A 62 -2.10 4.28 6.10
C PHE A 62 -0.74 4.41 5.45
N TYR A 63 -0.62 5.27 4.44
CA TYR A 63 0.68 5.62 3.87
C TYR A 63 0.90 7.14 3.86
N LEU A 64 2.17 7.52 3.90
CA LEU A 64 2.64 8.89 3.74
C LEU A 64 3.26 9.06 2.36
N GLY A 65 2.77 10.00 1.57
CA GLY A 65 3.44 10.43 0.34
C GLY A 65 4.25 11.70 0.59
N LEU A 66 5.50 11.70 0.15
CA LEU A 66 6.39 12.87 0.18
C LEU A 66 6.81 13.22 -1.25
N ASN A 67 6.39 14.37 -1.73
CA ASN A 67 6.76 14.87 -3.06
C ASN A 67 7.27 16.31 -2.94
N GLU A 68 8.50 16.56 -3.38
CA GLU A 68 9.12 17.90 -3.39
C GLU A 68 9.02 18.63 -2.03
N GLY A 69 9.29 17.90 -0.94
CA GLY A 69 9.25 18.45 0.42
C GLY A 69 7.85 18.65 1.00
N ARG A 70 6.79 18.27 0.28
CA ARG A 70 5.39 18.33 0.75
C ARG A 70 4.88 16.93 1.07
N GLY A 71 4.48 16.74 2.31
CA GLY A 71 3.92 15.48 2.82
C GLY A 71 2.41 15.47 2.84
N TYR A 72 1.80 14.32 2.61
CA TYR A 72 0.39 14.04 2.93
C TYR A 72 0.24 12.60 3.41
N GLY A 73 -0.81 12.35 4.18
CA GLY A 73 -1.21 11.00 4.59
C GLY A 73 -2.48 10.56 3.86
N LEU A 74 -2.58 9.27 3.56
CA LEU A 74 -3.80 8.63 3.08
C LEU A 74 -4.10 7.43 3.97
N PHE A 75 -5.23 7.49 4.67
CA PHE A 75 -5.79 6.38 5.43
C PHE A 75 -6.90 5.72 4.60
N TYR A 76 -6.78 4.42 4.38
CA TYR A 76 -7.80 3.61 3.75
C TYR A 76 -8.54 2.83 4.83
N ASP A 77 -9.72 3.31 5.21
CA ASP A 77 -10.50 2.77 6.32
C ASP A 77 -11.23 1.48 5.93
N HIS A 78 -10.45 0.41 5.76
CA HIS A 78 -10.92 -0.94 5.45
C HIS A 78 -10.25 -1.95 6.37
N THR A 79 -11.04 -2.90 6.87
CA THR A 79 -10.59 -3.97 7.77
C THR A 79 -10.41 -5.33 7.08
N THR A 80 -10.90 -5.46 5.84
CA THR A 80 -10.75 -6.66 5.01
C THR A 80 -9.36 -6.74 4.40
N TRP A 81 -9.02 -7.89 3.80
CA TRP A 81 -7.77 -8.02 3.06
C TRP A 81 -7.69 -6.89 2.03
N SER A 82 -6.53 -6.24 2.01
CA SER A 82 -6.27 -5.14 1.08
C SER A 82 -4.87 -5.27 0.50
N ARG A 83 -4.66 -4.71 -0.69
CA ARG A 83 -3.35 -4.61 -1.35
C ARG A 83 -3.07 -3.18 -1.72
N PHE A 84 -1.87 -2.72 -1.41
CA PHE A 84 -1.34 -1.42 -1.83
C PHE A 84 -0.22 -1.66 -2.85
N ASP A 85 -0.32 -1.06 -4.02
CA ASP A 85 0.66 -1.11 -5.10
C ASP A 85 1.09 0.32 -5.45
N PHE A 86 2.37 0.62 -5.26
CA PHE A 86 2.95 1.94 -5.53
C PHE A 86 3.77 1.96 -6.82
N GLY A 87 3.21 1.37 -7.87
CA GLY A 87 3.79 1.34 -9.20
C GLY A 87 4.66 0.11 -9.46
N ALA A 88 4.45 -0.96 -8.70
CA ALA A 88 5.04 -2.27 -8.98
C ALA A 88 4.42 -2.87 -10.25
N GLN A 89 3.08 -2.84 -10.37
CA GLN A 89 2.39 -3.33 -11.57
C GLN A 89 2.39 -2.31 -12.71
N THR A 90 2.18 -1.02 -12.41
CA THR A 90 2.13 0.04 -13.42
C THR A 90 2.89 1.27 -12.93
N PRO A 91 4.12 1.51 -13.44
CA PRO A 91 4.93 2.64 -13.04
C PRO A 91 4.16 3.97 -13.15
N GLY A 92 4.28 4.82 -12.12
CA GLY A 92 3.59 6.11 -12.08
C GLY A 92 2.13 6.04 -11.62
N ILE A 93 1.61 4.87 -11.24
CA ILE A 93 0.27 4.71 -10.66
C ILE A 93 0.39 4.15 -9.25
N THR A 94 -0.27 4.81 -8.29
CA THR A 94 -0.59 4.21 -6.98
C THR A 94 -1.98 3.61 -7.08
N ARG A 95 -2.13 2.36 -6.69
CA ARG A 95 -3.39 1.62 -6.62
C ARG A 95 -3.51 0.96 -5.25
N PHE A 96 -4.70 0.99 -4.68
CA PHE A 96 -5.03 0.15 -3.53
C PHE A 96 -6.42 -0.44 -3.70
N GLU A 97 -6.56 -1.70 -3.30
CA GLU A 97 -7.79 -2.48 -3.44
C GLU A 97 -8.08 -3.23 -2.15
N ALA A 98 -9.36 -3.40 -1.83
CA ALA A 98 -9.82 -4.23 -0.71
C ALA A 98 -10.96 -5.14 -1.17
N GLU A 99 -11.05 -6.31 -0.55
CA GLU A 99 -12.25 -7.14 -0.64
C GLU A 99 -13.45 -6.40 -0.05
N ALA A 100 -14.59 -6.50 -0.74
CA ALA A 100 -15.88 -6.03 -0.23
C ALA A 100 -16.28 -6.89 0.98
N ALA A 101 -16.86 -6.23 1.98
CA ALA A 101 -17.35 -6.89 3.20
C ALA A 101 -18.69 -7.62 2.97
#